data_AF-V9W4F5-F1
#
_entry.id   AF-V9W4F5-F1
#
_cell.length_a   1.000
_cell.length_b   1.000
_cell.length_c   1.000
_cell.angle_alpha   90.00
_cell.angle_beta   90.00
_cell.angle_gamma   90.00
#
_symmetry.space_group_name_H-M   'P 1'
#
loop_
_entity.id
_entity.type
_entity.pdbx_description
1 polymer ?
#
loop_
_entity_poly.entity_id
_entity_poly.type
_entity_poly.pdbx_seq_one_letter_code
_entity_poly.pdbx_strand_id
1 'polypeptide(L)'
;MKMDEKELQHLVFLSEVVLTGNKKGLMKETLQCLLYVAKSVQNVDLPESVIAEIKQLTGHIEADLRSENERIRGIQDRLAQANRRNPLG
;
A
#
# COMPACT_ATOMS: atom_id res chain seq x y z
N MET A 1 -16.32 -9.10 19.90
CA MET A 1 -17.21 -8.01 19.44
C MET A 1 -17.47 -8.18 17.95
N LYS A 2 -18.65 -7.80 17.47
CA LYS A 2 -18.95 -7.71 16.03
C LYS A 2 -18.95 -6.23 15.67
N MET A 3 -18.34 -5.89 14.54
CA MET A 3 -18.45 -4.57 13.94
C MET A 3 -19.76 -4.51 13.16
N ASP A 4 -20.55 -3.46 13.34
CA ASP A 4 -21.82 -3.30 12.63
C ASP A 4 -21.65 -2.54 11.29
N GLU A 5 -22.72 -2.51 10.49
CA GLU A 5 -22.71 -1.83 9.20
C GLU A 5 -22.44 -0.33 9.33
N LYS A 6 -22.91 0.32 10.39
CA LYS A 6 -22.72 1.77 10.60
C LYS A 6 -21.27 2.08 10.89
N GLU A 7 -20.61 1.26 11.69
CA GLU A 7 -19.19 1.37 11.98
C GLU A 7 -18.36 1.18 10.68
N LEU A 8 -18.76 0.24 9.81
CA LEU A 8 -18.07 0.01 8.54
C LEU A 8 -18.28 1.19 7.58
N GLN A 9 -19.50 1.70 7.46
CA GLN A 9 -19.81 2.89 6.66
C GLN A 9 -19.03 4.11 7.16
N HIS A 10 -18.89 4.26 8.48
CA HIS A 10 -18.07 5.34 9.05
C HIS A 10 -16.60 5.22 8.66
N LEU A 11 -16.04 4.00 8.67
CA LEU A 11 -14.66 3.77 8.22
C LEU A 11 -14.48 4.07 6.73
N VAL A 12 -15.46 3.73 5.88
CA VAL A 12 -15.46 4.09 4.45
C VAL A 12 -15.43 5.61 4.30
N PHE A 13 -16.32 6.32 4.97
CA PHE A 13 -16.35 7.79 4.96
C PHE A 13 -15.01 8.40 5.39
N LEU A 14 -14.42 7.94 6.48
CA LEU A 14 -13.11 8.43 6.93
C LEU A 14 -12.02 8.19 5.89
N SER A 15 -12.07 7.04 5.21
CA SER A 15 -11.11 6.69 4.16
C SER A 15 -11.20 7.65 2.97
N GLU A 16 -12.42 7.98 2.54
CA GLU A 16 -12.66 8.96 1.47
C GLU A 16 -12.18 10.37 1.85
N VAL A 17 -12.44 10.80 3.08
CA VAL A 17 -11.97 12.10 3.59
C VAL A 17 -10.44 12.16 3.61
N VAL A 18 -9.77 11.09 4.05
CA VAL A 18 -8.31 11.01 4.09
C VAL A 18 -7.71 11.07 2.69
N LEU A 19 -8.28 10.33 1.74
CA LEU A 19 -7.84 10.30 0.34
C LEU A 19 -8.07 11.66 -0.35
N THR A 20 -9.31 12.15 -0.33
CA THR A 20 -9.69 13.42 -1.00
C THR A 20 -8.99 14.61 -0.39
N GLY A 21 -8.80 14.61 0.93
CA GLY A 21 -8.08 15.66 1.65
C GLY A 21 -6.56 15.54 1.60
N ASN A 22 -6.01 14.54 0.91
CA ASN A 22 -4.57 14.22 0.83
C ASN A 22 -3.89 14.21 2.22
N LYS A 23 -4.56 13.63 3.22
CA LYS A 23 -4.13 13.65 4.62
C LYS A 23 -3.08 12.56 4.87
N LYS A 24 -1.87 12.75 4.32
CA LYS A 24 -0.76 11.78 4.40
C LYS A 24 -0.48 11.24 5.80
N GLY A 25 -0.59 12.09 6.82
CA GLY A 25 -0.36 11.73 8.22
C GLY A 25 -1.38 10.75 8.82
N LEU A 26 -2.52 10.51 8.15
CA LEU A 26 -3.56 9.56 8.57
C LEU A 26 -3.67 8.35 7.65
N MET A 27 -2.98 8.36 6.50
CA MET A 27 -3.09 7.30 5.50
C MET A 27 -2.66 5.94 6.04
N LYS A 28 -1.65 5.90 6.92
CA LYS A 28 -1.14 4.66 7.50
C LYS A 28 -2.22 3.98 8.35
N GLU A 29 -2.81 4.72 9.28
CA GLU A 29 -3.84 4.25 10.20
C GLU A 29 -5.09 3.81 9.43
N THR A 30 -5.53 4.61 8.45
CA THR A 30 -6.65 4.26 7.58
C THR A 30 -6.40 2.97 6.80
N LEU A 31 -5.23 2.82 6.17
CA LEU A 31 -4.87 1.60 5.45
C LEU A 31 -4.79 0.38 6.39
N GLN A 32 -4.31 0.55 7.61
CA GLN A 32 -4.28 -0.52 8.61
C GLN A 32 -5.69 -1.00 8.97
N CYS A 33 -6.63 -0.08 9.20
CA CYS A 33 -8.03 -0.43 9.45
C CYS A 33 -8.64 -1.23 8.30
N LEU A 34 -8.49 -0.74 7.06
CA LEU A 34 -9.01 -1.41 5.87
C LEU A 34 -8.37 -2.80 5.66
N LEU A 35 -7.08 -2.94 5.92
CA LEU A 35 -6.38 -4.22 5.84
C LEU A 35 -6.94 -5.24 6.85
N TYR A 36 -7.25 -4.83 8.07
CA TYR A 36 -7.85 -5.74 9.05
C TYR A 36 -9.23 -6.22 8.63
N VAL A 37 -10.05 -5.34 8.07
CA VAL A 37 -11.34 -5.72 7.48
C VAL A 37 -11.14 -6.71 6.35
N ALA A 38 -10.28 -6.40 5.37
CA ALA A 38 -10.01 -7.27 4.23
C ALA A 38 -9.51 -8.66 4.65
N LYS A 39 -8.62 -8.74 5.65
CA LYS A 39 -8.10 -10.01 6.19
C LYS A 39 -9.16 -10.89 6.86
N SER A 40 -10.25 -10.27 7.34
CA SER A 40 -11.33 -10.99 8.03
C SER A 40 -12.35 -11.60 7.06
N VAL A 41 -12.31 -11.24 5.78
CA VAL A 41 -13.22 -11.76 4.76
C VAL A 41 -12.49 -12.77 3.87
N GLN A 42 -13.01 -13.98 3.75
CA GLN A 42 -12.36 -15.05 2.97
C GLN A 42 -12.68 -14.99 1.47
N ASN A 43 -13.93 -14.68 1.12
CA ASN A 43 -14.39 -14.49 -0.25
C ASN A 43 -15.35 -13.31 -0.28
N VAL A 44 -15.22 -12.45 -1.29
CA VAL A 44 -16.09 -11.28 -1.49
C VAL A 44 -16.66 -11.38 -2.89
N ASP A 45 -17.99 -11.30 -3.01
CA ASP A 45 -18.63 -11.11 -4.30
C ASP A 45 -18.64 -9.62 -4.62
N LEU A 46 -18.03 -9.24 -5.75
CA LEU A 46 -17.83 -7.85 -6.15
C LEU A 46 -18.24 -7.68 -7.61
N PRO A 47 -18.80 -6.50 -7.98
CA PRO A 47 -19.05 -6.18 -9.38
C PRO A 47 -17.77 -6.27 -10.22
N GLU A 48 -17.89 -6.75 -11.46
CA GLU A 48 -16.76 -6.94 -12.37
C GLU A 48 -15.95 -5.64 -12.59
N SER A 49 -16.64 -4.49 -12.64
CA SER A 49 -16.00 -3.17 -12.74
C SER A 49 -15.08 -2.87 -11.56
N VAL A 50 -15.52 -3.18 -10.33
CA VAL A 50 -14.76 -2.98 -9.10
C VAL A 50 -13.55 -3.92 -9.07
N ILE A 51 -13.73 -5.18 -9.50
CA ILE A 51 -12.63 -6.15 -9.62
C ILE A 51 -11.57 -5.65 -10.61
N ALA A 52 -12.00 -5.13 -11.77
CA ALA A 52 -11.09 -4.61 -12.78
C ALA A 52 -10.28 -3.42 -12.25
N GLU A 53 -10.92 -2.49 -11.54
CA GLU A 53 -10.26 -1.34 -10.94
C GLU A 53 -9.25 -1.74 -9.86
N ILE A 54 -9.61 -2.66 -8.96
CA ILE A 54 -8.69 -3.19 -7.95
C ILE A 54 -7.48 -3.84 -8.63
N LYS A 55 -7.67 -4.66 -9.66
CA LYS A 55 -6.56 -5.30 -10.38
C LYS A 55 -5.62 -4.28 -11.02
N GLN A 56 -6.16 -3.20 -11.60
CA GLN A 56 -5.34 -2.13 -12.15
C GLN A 56 -4.51 -1.43 -11.06
N LEU A 57 -5.14 -1.06 -9.94
CA LEU A 57 -4.46 -0.43 -8.82
C LEU A 57 -3.38 -1.35 -8.21
N THR A 58 -3.67 -2.63 -8.03
CA THR A 58 -2.69 -3.62 -7.56
C THR A 58 -1.50 -3.70 -8.51
N GLY A 59 -1.74 -3.78 -9.82
CA GLY A 59 -0.66 -3.81 -10.82
C GLY A 59 0.24 -2.57 -10.77
N HIS A 60 -0.34 -1.38 -10.61
CA HIS A 60 0.44 -0.14 -10.43
C HIS A 60 1.29 -0.17 -9.15
N ILE A 61 0.69 -0.55 -8.01
CA ILE A 61 1.40 -0.64 -6.74
C ILE A 61 2.57 -1.63 -6.83
N GLU A 62 2.36 -2.80 -7.42
CA GLU A 62 3.41 -3.82 -7.57
C GLU A 62 4.55 -3.34 -8.48
N ALA A 63 4.22 -2.65 -9.58
CA ALA A 63 5.21 -2.08 -10.48
C ALA A 63 6.08 -1.01 -9.78
N ASP A 64 5.45 -0.11 -9.03
CA ASP A 64 6.14 0.93 -8.27
C ASP A 64 7.04 0.35 -7.19
N LEU A 65 6.55 -0.62 -6.41
CA LEU A 65 7.33 -1.32 -5.39
C LEU A 65 8.53 -2.06 -6.00
N ARG A 66 8.36 -2.68 -7.18
CA ARG A 66 9.47 -3.33 -7.87
C ARG A 66 10.53 -2.32 -8.30
N SER A 67 10.12 -1.22 -8.92
CA SER A 67 11.00 -0.12 -9.33
C SER A 67 11.77 0.47 -8.14
N GLU A 68 11.10 0.69 -7.02
CA GLU A 68 11.75 1.19 -5.80
C GLU A 68 12.78 0.21 -5.24
N ASN A 69 12.47 -1.09 -5.22
CA ASN A 69 13.41 -2.12 -4.79
C ASN A 69 14.64 -2.23 -5.70
N GLU A 70 14.45 -2.16 -7.03
CA GLU A 70 15.54 -2.16 -8.00
C GLU A 70 16.44 -0.94 -7.82
N ARG A 71 15.85 0.24 -7.60
CA ARG A 71 16.56 1.47 -7.29
C ARG A 71 17.42 1.33 -6.02
N ILE A 72 16.84 0.77 -4.94
CA ILE A 72 17.56 0.57 -3.67
C ILE A 72 18.75 -0.39 -3.86
N ARG A 73 18.54 -1.50 -4.57
CA ARG A 73 19.62 -2.45 -4.90
C ARG A 73 20.74 -1.78 -5.68
N GLY A 74 20.41 -0.99 -6.71
CA GLY A 74 21.39 -0.27 -7.50
C GLY A 74 22.21 0.74 -6.68
N ILE A 75 21.60 1.39 -5.67
CA ILE A 75 22.34 2.27 -4.74
C ILE A 75 23.30 1.45 -3.87
N GLN A 76 22.84 0.31 -3.31
CA GLN A 76 23.67 -0.57 -2.50
C GLN A 76 24.86 -1.13 -3.28
N ASP A 77 24.65 -1.53 -4.54
CA ASP A 77 25.73 -2.02 -5.41
C ASP A 77 26.78 -0.96 -5.69
N ARG A 78 26.36 0.28 -5.96
CA ARG A 78 27.27 1.42 -6.17
C ARG A 78 28.06 1.75 -4.90
N LEU A 79 27.42 1.75 -3.73
CA LEU A 79 28.09 1.96 -2.44
C LEU A 79 29.09 0.84 -2.13
N ALA A 80 28.72 -0.42 -2.39
CA ALA A 80 29.62 -1.56 -2.21
C ALA A 80 30.83 -1.50 -3.16
N GLN A 81 30.64 -1.09 -4.41
CA GLN A 81 31.73 -0.89 -5.37
C GLN A 81 32.64 0.29 -4.98
N ALA A 82 32.07 1.40 -4.51
CA ALA A 82 32.84 2.54 -4.01
C ALA A 82 33.71 2.14 -2.80
N ASN A 83 33.15 1.38 -1.85
CA ASN A 83 33.89 0.88 -0.69
C ASN A 83 34.99 -0.12 -1.06
N ARG A 84 34.79 -0.95 -2.10
CA ARG A 84 35.84 -1.87 -2.60
C ARG A 84 36.96 -1.17 -3.39
N ARG A 85 36.69 0.00 -3.96
CA ARG A 85 37.66 0.82 -4.70
C ARG A 85 38.51 1.73 -3.82
N ASN A 86 38.34 1.69 -2.50
CA ASN A 86 39.29 2.25 -1.53
C ASN A 86 40.05 1.09 -0.83
N PRO A 87 41.16 0.55 -1.39
CA PRO A 87 42.03 -0.39 -0.68
C PRO A 87 43.11 0.30 0.17
N LEU A 88 43.08 1.62 0.36
CA LEU A 88 44.05 2.35 1.17
C LEU A 88 43.36 3.40 2.04
N GLY A 89 42.83 2.93 3.15
CA GLY A 89 42.71 3.67 4.42
C GLY A 89 43.34 2.79 5.49
#